data_AF-A0A1B9P3N7-F1
#
_entry.id   AF-A0A1B9P3N7-F1
#
_cell.length_a   1.000
_cell.length_b   1.000
_cell.length_c   1.000
_cell.angle_alpha   90.00
_cell.angle_beta   90.00
_cell.angle_gamma   90.00
#
_symmetry.space_group_name_H-M   'P 1'
#
loop_
_entity.id
_entity.type
_entity.pdbx_description
1 polymer ?
#
loop_
_entity_poly.entity_id
_entity_poly.type
_entity_poly.pdbx_seq_one_letter_code
_entity_poly.pdbx_strand_id
1 'polypeptide(L)'
;MNKTHLISSLILGLCSASAFASVSPLSSSQCQAMISNNVMAPKAPVQCDRLRNVTFTHYNFEGKTATGKVVVLDAVAPYVDRIFNELYKKGFPIAQAQPIEQFGGDDNKSMDANNTSAFNYRPIAGKSSLSLHAYGVAVDINPLQNPFVEFTSWGTATFKPLKGHEYANRMLNRLGKKEQRGLAESAIATFTNNGFVYWGGYWDTPIDFQHFQTSRDMAYLMTDMPEKDASTFFKNYVGWVSSCQQNYGSEQMDTFLDYSAYLKTELNTTSSLNRLYKANPNAVMQAINKTAKASQARCFG
;
A
#
# COMPACT_ATOMS: atom_id res chain seq x y z
N MET A 1 27.37 -49.18 -46.16
CA MET A 1 27.78 -47.92 -45.50
C MET A 1 26.53 -47.12 -45.16
N ASN A 2 25.91 -47.38 -44.01
CA ASN A 2 24.70 -46.66 -43.56
C ASN A 2 25.12 -45.38 -42.84
N LYS A 3 24.73 -44.23 -43.39
CA LYS A 3 24.88 -42.92 -42.75
C LYS A 3 23.64 -42.65 -41.90
N THR A 4 23.77 -42.78 -40.59
CA THR A 4 22.79 -42.32 -39.61
C THR A 4 22.94 -40.80 -39.45
N HIS A 5 21.91 -40.05 -39.83
CA HIS A 5 21.81 -38.62 -39.55
C HIS A 5 21.36 -38.41 -38.10
N LEU A 6 22.24 -37.84 -37.25
CA LEU A 6 21.86 -37.33 -35.94
C LEU A 6 21.10 -36.02 -36.10
N ILE A 7 19.81 -36.02 -35.76
CA ILE A 7 19.01 -34.82 -35.58
C ILE A 7 19.39 -34.23 -34.22
N SER A 8 20.05 -33.06 -34.23
CA SER A 8 20.35 -32.30 -33.03
C SER A 8 19.08 -31.56 -32.60
N SER A 9 18.43 -32.03 -31.53
CA SER A 9 17.31 -31.32 -30.90
C SER A 9 17.85 -30.12 -30.13
N LEU A 10 17.58 -28.91 -30.65
CA LEU A 10 17.85 -27.65 -29.98
C LEU A 10 16.87 -27.51 -28.81
N ILE A 11 17.33 -27.79 -27.59
CA ILE A 11 16.57 -27.53 -26.38
C ILE A 11 16.56 -26.00 -26.17
N LEU A 12 15.45 -25.35 -26.54
CA LEU A 12 15.15 -24.00 -26.08
C LEU A 12 14.94 -24.08 -24.56
N GLY A 13 15.97 -23.74 -23.80
CA GLY A 13 15.84 -23.48 -22.38
C GLY A 13 14.91 -22.27 -22.19
N LEU A 14 13.66 -22.51 -21.82
CA LEU A 14 12.85 -21.48 -21.19
C LEU A 14 13.57 -21.10 -19.89
N CYS A 15 14.25 -19.95 -19.88
CA CYS A 15 14.55 -19.27 -18.64
C CYS A 15 13.20 -18.88 -18.01
N SER A 16 12.68 -19.75 -17.14
CA SER A 16 11.71 -19.32 -16.14
C SER A 16 12.42 -18.31 -15.25
N ALA A 17 12.32 -17.03 -15.61
CA ALA A 17 12.64 -15.95 -14.71
C ALA A 17 11.67 -16.07 -13.54
N SER A 18 12.13 -16.69 -12.47
CA SER A 18 11.48 -16.79 -11.18
C SER A 18 11.09 -15.39 -10.71
N ALA A 19 9.87 -14.97 -11.05
CA ALA A 19 9.26 -13.78 -10.50
C ALA A 19 8.93 -14.07 -9.04
N PHE A 20 9.87 -13.80 -8.13
CA PHE A 20 9.57 -13.83 -6.70
C PHE A 20 9.73 -12.43 -6.16
N ALA A 21 8.64 -11.68 -6.26
CA ALA A 21 8.37 -10.76 -5.21
C ALA A 21 8.30 -11.58 -3.89
N SER A 22 9.07 -11.18 -2.88
CA SER A 22 9.36 -11.99 -1.70
C SER A 22 9.13 -11.20 -0.43
N VAL A 23 8.23 -11.74 0.41
CA VAL A 23 8.01 -11.26 1.77
C VAL A 23 9.03 -11.92 2.69
N SER A 24 9.76 -11.14 3.45
CA SER A 24 10.78 -11.65 4.39
C SER A 24 10.81 -10.85 5.70
N PRO A 25 11.20 -11.48 6.83
CA PRO A 25 11.48 -10.74 8.06
C PRO A 25 12.60 -9.70 7.86
N LEU A 26 12.61 -8.67 8.71
CA LEU A 26 13.75 -7.76 8.79
C LEU A 26 14.93 -8.49 9.46
N SER A 27 16.14 -8.26 8.95
CA SER A 27 17.35 -8.71 9.66
C SER A 27 17.59 -7.83 10.89
N SER A 28 18.33 -8.35 11.88
CA SER A 28 18.75 -7.55 13.04
C SER A 28 19.55 -6.31 12.62
N SER A 29 20.39 -6.43 11.59
CA SER A 29 21.16 -5.30 11.05
C SER A 29 20.27 -4.24 10.40
N GLN A 30 19.24 -4.64 9.65
CA GLN A 30 18.29 -3.68 9.09
C GLN A 30 17.47 -3.00 10.18
N CYS A 31 17.01 -3.75 11.18
CA CYS A 31 16.30 -3.17 12.32
C CYS A 31 17.14 -2.11 13.05
N GLN A 32 18.43 -2.40 13.29
CA GLN A 32 19.38 -1.43 13.85
C GLN A 32 19.59 -0.21 12.95
N ALA A 33 19.65 -0.42 11.63
CA ALA A 33 19.75 0.67 10.67
C ALA A 33 18.50 1.56 10.68
N MET A 34 17.30 1.00 10.77
CA MET A 34 16.05 1.75 10.88
C MET A 34 16.02 2.63 12.14
N ILE A 35 16.48 2.10 13.27
CA ILE A 35 16.58 2.87 14.53
C ILE A 35 17.62 3.98 14.40
N SER A 36 18.83 3.65 13.91
CA SER A 36 19.94 4.61 13.78
C SER A 36 19.64 5.72 12.77
N ASN A 37 18.77 5.46 11.79
CA ASN A 37 18.36 6.39 10.76
C ASN A 37 16.97 7.00 11.02
N ASN A 38 16.47 7.01 12.25
CA ASN A 38 15.21 7.66 12.63
C ASN A 38 13.95 7.17 11.89
N VAL A 39 13.98 5.99 11.26
CA VAL A 39 12.82 5.36 10.61
C VAL A 39 11.90 4.71 11.65
N MET A 40 12.46 4.30 12.79
CA MET A 40 11.75 3.65 13.88
C MET A 40 12.32 4.09 15.23
N ALA A 41 11.52 4.02 16.28
CA ALA A 41 11.96 4.23 17.66
C ALA A 41 11.28 3.21 18.60
N PRO A 42 11.77 3.02 19.84
CA PRO A 42 11.13 2.11 20.81
C PRO A 42 9.66 2.42 21.10
N LYS A 43 9.25 3.69 20.91
CA LYS A 43 7.86 4.14 21.07
C LYS A 43 7.00 4.00 19.79
N ALA A 44 7.54 3.43 18.71
CA ALA A 44 6.77 3.17 17.50
C ALA A 44 5.68 2.13 17.78
N PRO A 45 4.47 2.29 17.20
CA PRO A 45 3.36 1.37 17.43
C PRO A 45 3.61 -0.03 16.83
N VAL A 46 4.59 -0.14 15.93
CA VAL A 46 5.02 -1.40 15.31
C VAL A 46 6.52 -1.51 15.43
N GLN A 47 6.99 -2.66 15.92
CA GLN A 47 8.41 -2.99 16.07
C GLN A 47 8.86 -3.97 14.96
N CYS A 48 10.16 -4.16 14.80
CA CYS A 48 10.74 -4.92 13.68
C CYS A 48 10.22 -6.36 13.53
N ASP A 49 9.85 -7.02 14.62
CA ASP A 49 9.29 -8.37 14.62
C ASP A 49 7.93 -8.47 13.91
N ARG A 50 7.20 -7.34 13.86
CA ARG A 50 5.92 -7.17 13.17
C ARG A 50 6.04 -6.55 11.78
N LEU A 51 7.26 -6.20 11.35
CA LEU A 51 7.52 -5.63 10.02
C LEU A 51 8.07 -6.69 9.07
N ARG A 52 7.81 -6.51 7.77
CA ARG A 52 8.33 -7.36 6.70
C ARG A 52 8.87 -6.51 5.55
N ASN A 53 9.96 -6.97 4.96
CA ASN A 53 10.39 -6.50 3.65
C ASN A 53 9.49 -7.13 2.59
N VAL A 54 9.00 -6.31 1.67
CA VAL A 54 8.42 -6.75 0.40
C VAL A 54 9.39 -6.32 -0.69
N THR A 55 10.10 -7.29 -1.26
CA THR A 55 11.01 -7.05 -2.40
C THR A 55 10.27 -7.43 -3.67
N PHE A 56 10.31 -6.61 -4.73
CA PHE A 56 9.54 -6.84 -5.96
C PHE A 56 10.29 -6.33 -7.20
N THR A 57 9.94 -6.85 -8.37
CA THR A 57 10.41 -6.33 -9.66
C THR A 57 9.44 -5.27 -10.17
N HIS A 58 9.96 -4.19 -10.74
CA HIS A 58 9.14 -3.17 -11.41
C HIS A 58 9.81 -2.70 -12.71
N TYR A 59 9.05 -2.05 -13.59
CA TYR A 59 9.61 -1.26 -14.68
C TYR A 59 9.89 0.15 -14.17
N ASN A 60 11.00 0.75 -14.60
CA ASN A 60 11.25 2.17 -14.42
C ASN A 60 10.61 3.00 -15.55
N PHE A 61 10.76 4.33 -15.51
CA PHE A 61 10.19 5.20 -16.54
C PHE A 61 10.85 5.02 -17.92
N GLU A 62 12.05 4.48 -18.00
CA GLU A 62 12.70 4.09 -19.26
C GLU A 62 12.25 2.70 -19.76
N GLY A 63 11.38 2.00 -19.02
CA GLY A 63 10.91 0.66 -19.35
C GLY A 63 11.91 -0.46 -19.03
N LYS A 64 12.97 -0.17 -18.28
CA LYS A 64 13.94 -1.16 -17.79
C LYS A 64 13.44 -1.78 -16.49
N THR A 65 13.74 -3.06 -16.29
CA THR A 65 13.42 -3.75 -15.04
C THR A 65 14.38 -3.32 -13.93
N ALA A 66 13.85 -3.15 -12.72
CA ALA A 66 14.60 -2.86 -11.51
C ALA A 66 13.98 -3.60 -10.31
N THR A 67 14.73 -3.68 -9.22
CA THR A 67 14.26 -4.26 -7.96
C THR A 67 13.90 -3.15 -6.98
N GLY A 68 12.68 -3.19 -6.50
CA GLY A 68 12.16 -2.33 -5.45
C GLY A 68 12.06 -3.07 -4.12
N LYS A 69 12.09 -2.33 -3.01
CA LYS A 69 11.85 -2.85 -1.68
C LYS A 69 11.11 -1.83 -0.82
N VAL A 70 10.06 -2.28 -0.14
CA VAL A 70 9.36 -1.51 0.89
C VAL A 70 9.26 -2.32 2.19
N VAL A 71 9.06 -1.62 3.32
CA VAL A 71 8.83 -2.23 4.63
C VAL A 71 7.39 -1.95 5.05
N VAL A 72 6.64 -2.98 5.44
CA VAL A 72 5.21 -2.89 5.82
C VAL A 72 4.90 -3.80 7.00
N LEU A 73 3.71 -3.64 7.59
CA LEU A 73 3.18 -4.54 8.62
C LEU A 73 3.01 -5.95 8.05
N ASP A 74 3.34 -6.96 8.85
CA ASP A 74 3.25 -8.38 8.46
C ASP A 74 1.91 -8.79 7.85
N ALA A 75 0.80 -8.36 8.46
CA ALA A 75 -0.56 -8.69 8.04
C ALA A 75 -0.89 -8.19 6.62
N VAL A 76 -0.29 -7.08 6.18
CA VAL A 76 -0.53 -6.49 4.86
C VAL A 76 0.53 -6.88 3.83
N ALA A 77 1.68 -7.40 4.26
CA ALA A 77 2.81 -7.71 3.40
C ALA A 77 2.46 -8.61 2.19
N PRO A 78 1.66 -9.69 2.33
CA PRO A 78 1.26 -10.51 1.19
C PRO A 78 0.38 -9.79 0.16
N TYR A 79 -0.29 -8.70 0.55
CA TYR A 79 -1.16 -7.92 -0.33
C TYR A 79 -0.40 -6.78 -1.00
N VAL A 80 0.55 -6.18 -0.29
CA VAL A 80 1.51 -5.23 -0.87
C VAL A 80 2.38 -5.92 -1.94
N ASP A 81 2.79 -7.16 -1.69
CA ASP A 81 3.45 -8.02 -2.69
C ASP A 81 2.60 -8.18 -3.96
N ARG A 82 1.31 -8.50 -3.80
CA ARG A 82 0.37 -8.61 -4.92
C ARG A 82 0.18 -7.29 -5.67
N ILE A 83 0.07 -6.17 -4.95
CA ILE A 83 -0.04 -4.84 -5.55
C ILE A 83 1.11 -4.61 -6.52
N PHE A 84 2.36 -4.76 -6.06
CA PHE A 84 3.51 -4.49 -6.92
C PHE A 84 3.65 -5.50 -8.06
N ASN A 85 3.29 -6.77 -7.85
CA ASN A 85 3.25 -7.77 -8.92
C ASN A 85 2.18 -7.44 -9.98
N GLU A 86 1.00 -6.98 -9.58
CA GLU A 86 -0.05 -6.54 -10.50
C GLU A 86 0.34 -5.27 -11.26
N LEU A 87 0.95 -4.29 -10.59
CA LEU A 87 1.49 -3.09 -11.23
C LEU A 87 2.57 -3.44 -12.26
N TYR A 88 3.46 -4.38 -11.94
CA TYR A 88 4.47 -4.89 -12.88
C TYR A 88 3.83 -5.52 -14.12
N LYS A 89 2.83 -6.40 -13.93
CA LYS A 89 2.08 -7.01 -15.04
C LYS A 89 1.33 -5.99 -15.90
N LYS A 90 0.85 -4.90 -15.30
CA LYS A 90 0.20 -3.78 -16.00
C LYS A 90 1.19 -2.83 -16.69
N GLY A 91 2.50 -3.03 -16.52
CA GLY A 91 3.52 -2.12 -17.06
C GLY A 91 3.52 -0.74 -16.41
N PHE A 92 2.96 -0.61 -15.19
CA PHE A 92 2.96 0.65 -14.45
C PHE A 92 4.41 1.00 -14.04
N PRO A 93 4.95 2.16 -14.47
CA PRO A 93 6.32 2.50 -14.14
C PRO A 93 6.41 2.97 -12.68
N ILE A 94 7.43 2.50 -11.98
CA ILE A 94 7.85 2.99 -10.66
C ILE A 94 9.27 3.55 -10.81
N ALA A 95 9.51 4.78 -10.38
CA ALA A 95 10.82 5.41 -10.55
C ALA A 95 11.91 4.66 -9.76
N GLN A 96 11.66 4.47 -8.47
CA GLN A 96 12.41 3.58 -7.59
C GLN A 96 11.57 3.25 -6.36
N ALA A 97 11.95 2.20 -5.63
CA ALA A 97 11.43 1.90 -4.31
C ALA A 97 12.56 1.38 -3.42
N GLN A 98 12.95 2.19 -2.45
CA GLN A 98 13.99 1.90 -1.48
C GLN A 98 13.46 2.13 -0.06
N PRO A 99 13.87 1.32 0.93
CA PRO A 99 13.53 1.56 2.32
C PRO A 99 13.97 2.95 2.79
N ILE A 100 13.16 3.57 3.66
CA ILE A 100 13.36 4.97 4.07
C ILE A 100 14.68 5.18 4.83
N GLU A 101 15.29 4.15 5.41
CA GLU A 101 16.61 4.24 6.05
C GLU A 101 17.70 4.70 5.08
N GLN A 102 17.54 4.49 3.77
CA GLN A 102 18.46 5.00 2.73
C GLN A 102 18.43 6.54 2.61
N PHE A 103 17.39 7.17 3.12
CA PHE A 103 17.20 8.63 3.14
C PHE A 103 17.35 9.20 4.56
N GLY A 104 17.82 8.40 5.53
CA GLY A 104 18.01 8.86 6.91
C GLY A 104 16.71 9.15 7.65
N GLY A 105 15.60 8.49 7.30
CA GLY A 105 14.28 8.76 7.92
C GLY A 105 13.55 9.95 7.31
N ASP A 106 14.20 10.71 6.42
CA ASP A 106 13.70 11.98 5.89
C ASP A 106 12.74 11.75 4.71
N ASP A 107 11.46 11.99 4.99
CA ASP A 107 10.35 11.87 4.06
C ASP A 107 10.50 12.80 2.84
N ASN A 108 10.99 14.03 3.05
CA ASN A 108 11.15 14.99 1.96
C ASN A 108 12.29 14.56 1.03
N LYS A 109 13.42 14.09 1.58
CA LYS A 109 14.50 13.54 0.74
C LYS A 109 14.06 12.34 -0.08
N SER A 110 13.21 11.48 0.50
CA SER A 110 12.63 10.34 -0.20
C SER A 110 11.71 10.78 -1.34
N MET A 111 10.81 11.75 -1.07
CA MET A 111 9.92 12.32 -2.08
C MET A 111 10.68 13.05 -3.20
N ASP A 112 11.70 13.85 -2.87
CA ASP A 112 12.53 14.56 -3.84
C ASP A 112 13.32 13.60 -4.74
N ALA A 113 13.66 12.41 -4.23
CA ALA A 113 14.25 11.33 -5.01
C ALA A 113 13.21 10.53 -5.84
N ASN A 114 11.93 10.90 -5.80
CA ASN A 114 10.81 10.17 -6.42
C ASN A 114 10.73 8.71 -5.95
N ASN A 115 10.95 8.48 -4.67
CA ASN A 115 10.96 7.13 -4.09
C ASN A 115 9.55 6.68 -3.70
N THR A 116 9.14 5.51 -4.19
CA THR A 116 7.98 4.80 -3.66
C THR A 116 8.32 4.23 -2.28
N SER A 117 7.51 4.52 -1.28
CA SER A 117 7.82 4.22 0.12
C SER A 117 6.63 3.70 0.91
N ALA A 118 6.90 3.11 2.08
CA ALA A 118 5.88 2.64 3.01
C ALA A 118 6.27 2.99 4.45
N PHE A 119 6.65 2.03 5.31
CA PHE A 119 6.88 2.29 6.74
C PHE A 119 7.86 3.45 7.02
N ASN A 120 7.42 4.41 7.82
CA ASN A 120 8.22 5.48 8.41
C ASN A 120 7.55 5.97 9.70
N TYR A 121 8.20 5.80 10.86
CA TYR A 121 7.68 6.24 12.15
C TYR A 121 7.80 7.75 12.30
N ARG A 122 6.75 8.47 11.87
CA ARG A 122 6.66 9.92 11.99
C ARG A 122 5.25 10.43 12.29
N PRO A 123 5.13 11.63 12.89
CA PRO A 123 3.87 12.35 12.88
C PRO A 123 3.41 12.68 11.45
N ILE A 124 2.11 12.93 11.29
CA ILE A 124 1.59 13.60 10.10
C ILE A 124 2.20 15.00 10.05
N ALA A 125 2.55 15.49 8.85
CA ALA A 125 3.12 16.82 8.66
C ALA A 125 2.24 17.89 9.36
N GLY A 126 2.86 18.68 10.24
CA GLY A 126 2.17 19.75 10.98
C GLY A 126 1.19 19.28 12.07
N LYS A 127 1.09 17.98 12.38
CA LYS A 127 0.17 17.45 13.40
C LYS A 127 0.91 16.60 14.44
N SER A 128 0.30 16.43 15.62
CA SER A 128 0.82 15.55 16.67
C SER A 128 0.45 14.07 16.47
N SER A 129 -0.57 13.79 15.67
CA SER A 129 -1.01 12.42 15.38
C SER A 129 -0.06 11.72 14.42
N LEU A 130 0.12 10.42 14.61
CA LEU A 130 0.97 9.59 13.76
C LEU A 130 0.35 9.37 12.37
N SER A 131 1.21 9.43 11.36
CA SER A 131 0.91 9.01 9.98
C SER A 131 0.57 7.53 9.94
N LEU A 132 -0.24 7.06 8.99
CA LEU A 132 -0.47 5.62 8.83
C LEU A 132 0.77 4.88 8.30
N HIS A 133 1.76 5.59 7.76
CA HIS A 133 3.10 5.04 7.51
C HIS A 133 3.76 4.51 8.80
N ALA A 134 3.49 5.12 9.95
CA ALA A 134 4.03 4.66 11.24
C ALA A 134 3.50 3.30 11.69
N TYR A 135 2.42 2.83 11.06
CA TYR A 135 1.76 1.55 11.35
C TYR A 135 2.06 0.50 10.26
N GLY A 136 2.81 0.85 9.22
CA GLY A 136 3.16 -0.06 8.12
C GLY A 136 1.99 -0.46 7.23
N VAL A 137 0.93 0.35 7.18
CA VAL A 137 -0.32 0.07 6.44
C VAL A 137 -0.66 1.20 5.45
N ALA A 138 0.36 1.92 5.02
CA ALA A 138 0.29 2.93 3.98
C ALA A 138 1.46 2.80 3.00
N VAL A 139 1.23 3.18 1.75
CA VAL A 139 2.19 3.16 0.65
C VAL A 139 2.04 4.45 -0.14
N ASP A 140 3.16 5.14 -0.40
CA ASP A 140 3.25 6.28 -1.29
C ASP A 140 3.91 5.84 -2.60
N ILE A 141 3.31 6.14 -3.76
CA ILE A 141 3.85 5.75 -5.07
C ILE A 141 4.26 6.96 -5.93
N ASN A 142 5.46 6.92 -6.49
CA ASN A 142 6.01 7.93 -7.41
C ASN A 142 5.68 9.39 -7.01
N PRO A 143 6.22 9.90 -5.87
CA PRO A 143 5.89 11.22 -5.33
C PRO A 143 5.97 12.37 -6.35
N LEU A 144 6.88 12.31 -7.33
CA LEU A 144 6.99 13.33 -8.37
C LEU A 144 5.76 13.35 -9.29
N GLN A 145 5.30 12.18 -9.73
CA GLN A 145 4.10 12.06 -10.56
C GLN A 145 2.82 12.28 -9.75
N ASN A 146 2.86 11.98 -8.45
CA ASN A 146 1.73 11.97 -7.55
C ASN A 146 2.01 12.86 -6.33
N PRO A 147 2.08 14.19 -6.51
CA PRO A 147 2.52 15.07 -5.45
C PRO A 147 1.51 15.15 -4.30
N PHE A 148 2.04 15.46 -3.13
CA PHE A 148 1.27 16.01 -2.02
C PHE A 148 1.04 17.51 -2.25
N VAL A 149 -0.22 17.94 -2.17
CA VAL A 149 -0.67 19.29 -2.49
C VAL A 149 -1.37 19.93 -1.29
N GLU A 150 -0.77 21.01 -0.80
CA GLU A 150 -1.33 21.86 0.25
C GLU A 150 -1.80 23.19 -0.36
N PHE A 151 -2.74 23.85 0.31
CA PHE A 151 -3.17 25.20 -0.05
C PHE A 151 -2.88 26.14 1.11
N THR A 152 -2.23 27.26 0.81
CA THR A 152 -2.04 28.35 1.78
C THR A 152 -3.36 29.04 2.10
N SER A 153 -3.39 29.85 3.15
CA SER A 153 -4.57 30.67 3.50
C SER A 153 -5.03 31.63 2.39
N TRP A 154 -4.17 31.90 1.40
CA TRP A 154 -4.43 32.76 0.25
C TRP A 154 -4.85 31.97 -1.00
N GLY A 155 -5.07 30.66 -0.89
CA GLY A 155 -5.48 29.79 -2.00
C GLY A 155 -4.36 29.37 -2.93
N THR A 156 -3.10 29.72 -2.64
CA THR A 156 -1.94 29.27 -3.43
C THR A 156 -1.63 27.81 -3.13
N ALA A 157 -1.56 26.98 -4.17
CA ALA A 157 -1.16 25.58 -4.07
C ALA A 157 0.37 25.44 -3.90
N THR A 158 0.79 24.56 -2.99
CA THR A 158 2.18 24.17 -2.76
C THR A 158 2.33 22.67 -2.93
N PHE A 159 3.39 22.25 -3.62
CA PHE A 159 3.60 20.85 -4.03
C PHE A 159 4.82 20.25 -3.32
N LYS A 160 4.70 18.99 -2.91
CA LYS A 160 5.81 18.18 -2.40
C LYS A 160 5.86 16.86 -3.19
N PRO A 161 6.97 16.57 -3.90
CA PRO A 161 8.11 17.44 -4.14
C PRO A 161 7.71 18.66 -4.99
N LEU A 162 8.48 19.75 -4.95
CA LEU A 162 8.14 21.01 -5.65
C LEU A 162 7.93 20.80 -7.16
N LYS A 163 8.74 19.95 -7.79
CA LYS A 163 8.63 19.62 -9.23
C LYS A 163 7.33 18.89 -9.57
N GLY A 164 6.62 18.34 -8.59
CA GLY A 164 5.34 17.67 -8.81
C GLY A 164 4.24 18.57 -9.36
N HIS A 165 4.40 19.89 -9.31
CA HIS A 165 3.47 20.83 -9.96
C HIS A 165 3.30 20.58 -11.48
N GLU A 166 4.29 19.97 -12.14
CA GLU A 166 4.20 19.56 -13.55
C GLU A 166 3.12 18.49 -13.81
N TYR A 167 2.70 17.79 -12.75
CA TYR A 167 1.69 16.73 -12.74
C TYR A 167 0.37 17.18 -12.07
N ALA A 168 0.18 18.50 -11.88
CA ALA A 168 -1.06 19.04 -11.32
C ALA A 168 -2.27 18.78 -12.23
N ASN A 169 -2.07 18.77 -13.55
CA ASN A 169 -3.12 18.36 -14.49
C ASN A 169 -3.17 16.83 -14.56
N ARG A 170 -4.22 16.25 -13.97
CA ARG A 170 -4.43 14.80 -13.84
C ARG A 170 -5.01 14.11 -15.09
N MET A 171 -5.23 14.85 -16.18
CA MET A 171 -5.78 14.27 -17.42
C MET A 171 -4.74 13.36 -18.11
N LEU A 172 -5.05 12.06 -18.20
CA LEU A 172 -4.22 11.07 -18.89
C LEU A 172 -4.03 11.42 -20.38
N ASN A 173 -5.13 11.72 -21.07
CA ASN A 173 -5.13 12.04 -22.49
C ASN A 173 -5.28 13.55 -22.69
N ARG A 174 -4.22 14.16 -23.24
CA ARG A 174 -4.14 15.60 -23.50
C ARG A 174 -3.82 15.84 -24.96
N LEU A 175 -4.58 16.70 -25.61
CA LEU A 175 -4.41 17.01 -27.03
C LEU A 175 -2.96 17.45 -27.32
N GLY A 176 -2.30 16.76 -28.26
CA GLY A 176 -0.92 17.07 -28.67
C GLY A 176 0.16 16.80 -27.62
N LYS A 177 -0.16 16.09 -26.53
CA LYS A 177 0.79 15.73 -25.46
C LYS A 177 0.89 14.21 -25.38
N LYS A 178 2.07 13.73 -24.99
CA LYS A 178 2.26 12.32 -24.65
C LYS A 178 1.45 12.01 -23.38
N GLU A 179 0.91 10.80 -23.33
CA GLU A 179 0.26 10.27 -22.15
C GLU A 179 1.22 10.31 -20.95
N GLN A 180 0.72 10.81 -19.81
CA GLN A 180 1.47 10.78 -18.57
C GLN A 180 1.33 9.40 -17.93
N ARG A 181 2.47 8.71 -17.76
CA ARG A 181 2.53 7.42 -17.07
C ARG A 181 2.85 7.61 -15.59
N GLY A 182 2.55 6.59 -14.78
CA GLY A 182 2.89 6.58 -13.35
C GLY A 182 1.94 7.39 -12.45
N LEU A 183 0.82 7.87 -13.01
CA LEU A 183 -0.24 8.55 -12.25
C LEU A 183 -1.03 7.54 -11.39
N ALA A 184 -1.21 7.85 -10.12
CA ALA A 184 -1.82 6.97 -9.12
C ALA A 184 -3.25 6.55 -9.45
N GLU A 185 -3.99 7.36 -10.23
CA GLU A 185 -5.34 7.06 -10.72
C GLU A 185 -5.42 5.71 -11.43
N SER A 186 -4.37 5.36 -12.19
CA SER A 186 -4.28 4.07 -12.90
C SER A 186 -3.94 2.89 -11.97
N ALA A 187 -3.53 3.15 -10.74
CA ALA A 187 -3.21 2.17 -9.71
C ALA A 187 -4.33 1.97 -8.68
N ILE A 188 -5.31 2.88 -8.59
CA ILE A 188 -6.38 2.85 -7.56
C ILE A 188 -7.04 1.47 -7.47
N ALA A 189 -7.51 0.92 -8.59
CA ALA A 189 -8.15 -0.39 -8.59
C ALA A 189 -7.23 -1.51 -8.06
N THR A 190 -5.93 -1.47 -8.37
CA THR A 190 -4.95 -2.44 -7.88
C THR A 190 -4.82 -2.36 -6.35
N PHE A 191 -4.72 -1.15 -5.80
CA PHE A 191 -4.63 -0.92 -4.36
C PHE A 191 -5.94 -1.30 -3.65
N THR A 192 -7.08 -0.85 -4.15
CA THR A 192 -8.42 -1.18 -3.61
C THR A 192 -8.64 -2.69 -3.54
N ASN A 193 -8.39 -3.41 -4.64
CA ASN A 193 -8.57 -4.87 -4.69
C ASN A 193 -7.66 -5.64 -3.70
N ASN A 194 -6.63 -4.99 -3.17
CA ASN A 194 -5.69 -5.53 -2.20
C ASN A 194 -5.84 -4.88 -0.80
N GLY A 195 -6.97 -4.22 -0.52
CA GLY A 195 -7.32 -3.71 0.81
C GLY A 195 -6.80 -2.31 1.13
N PHE A 196 -6.29 -1.57 0.15
CA PHE A 196 -5.89 -0.17 0.33
C PHE A 196 -6.92 0.73 -0.35
N VAL A 197 -8.12 0.75 0.21
CA VAL A 197 -9.30 1.43 -0.40
C VAL A 197 -9.29 2.94 -0.22
N TYR A 198 -8.51 3.46 0.71
CA TYR A 198 -8.41 4.89 0.97
C TYR A 198 -7.23 5.47 0.19
N TRP A 199 -7.53 6.33 -0.78
CA TRP A 199 -6.55 7.06 -1.57
C TRP A 199 -6.57 8.55 -1.21
N GLY A 200 -5.40 9.12 -0.96
CA GLY A 200 -5.24 10.51 -0.54
C GLY A 200 -5.61 11.53 -1.63
N GLY A 201 -5.70 11.11 -2.89
CA GLY A 201 -6.21 11.94 -3.98
C GLY A 201 -7.71 12.27 -3.89
N TYR A 202 -8.46 11.59 -3.01
CA TYR A 202 -9.88 11.90 -2.74
C TYR A 202 -10.09 12.94 -1.63
N TRP A 203 -9.04 13.41 -0.96
CA TRP A 203 -9.17 14.40 0.12
C TRP A 203 -9.30 15.83 -0.42
N ASP A 204 -9.97 16.70 0.33
CA ASP A 204 -10.10 18.12 -0.03
C ASP A 204 -8.81 18.90 0.23
N THR A 205 -8.22 18.73 1.42
CA THR A 205 -6.96 19.35 1.80
C THR A 205 -6.29 18.65 2.99
N PRO A 206 -4.97 18.38 2.94
CA PRO A 206 -4.16 18.34 1.73
C PRO A 206 -4.65 17.25 0.77
N ILE A 207 -4.38 17.40 -0.53
CA ILE A 207 -4.59 16.34 -1.52
C ILE A 207 -3.30 15.53 -1.60
N ASP A 208 -3.34 14.22 -1.38
CA ASP A 208 -2.14 13.39 -1.31
C ASP A 208 -2.17 12.30 -2.39
N PHE A 209 -1.83 12.65 -3.63
CA PHE A 209 -2.01 11.76 -4.78
C PHE A 209 -1.17 10.48 -4.69
N GLN A 210 -0.03 10.51 -4.01
CA GLN A 210 0.86 9.34 -3.84
C GLN A 210 0.25 8.30 -2.89
N HIS A 211 -0.64 8.70 -2.00
CA HIS A 211 -0.88 8.01 -0.75
C HIS A 211 -2.03 7.01 -0.80
N PHE A 212 -1.76 5.76 -0.47
CA PHE A 212 -2.74 4.68 -0.32
C PHE A 212 -2.65 4.08 1.08
N GLN A 213 -3.78 3.89 1.76
CA GLN A 213 -3.79 3.37 3.13
C GLN A 213 -5.01 2.51 3.45
N THR A 214 -4.95 1.80 4.58
CA THR A 214 -6.13 1.24 5.26
C THR A 214 -6.85 2.33 6.07
N SER A 215 -7.99 2.00 6.71
CA SER A 215 -8.55 2.92 7.71
C SER A 215 -7.69 2.97 8.97
N ARG A 216 -7.83 4.04 9.75
CA ARG A 216 -7.10 4.22 11.02
C ARG A 216 -7.52 3.22 12.10
N ASP A 217 -8.80 2.84 12.14
CA ASP A 217 -9.30 1.84 13.08
C ASP A 217 -8.68 0.46 12.79
N MET A 218 -8.57 0.09 11.51
CA MET A 218 -7.86 -1.10 11.09
C MET A 218 -6.39 -1.09 11.47
N ALA A 219 -5.70 0.04 11.23
CA ALA A 219 -4.31 0.21 11.61
C ALA A 219 -4.12 -0.08 13.10
N TYR A 220 -4.94 0.55 13.96
CA TYR A 220 -4.85 0.37 15.41
C TYR A 220 -5.19 -1.06 15.82
N LEU A 221 -6.24 -1.64 15.25
CA LEU A 221 -6.65 -3.01 15.53
C LEU A 221 -5.53 -4.00 15.21
N MET A 222 -4.95 -3.94 14.00
CA MET A 222 -3.91 -4.88 13.57
C MET A 222 -2.60 -4.75 14.35
N THR A 223 -2.28 -3.55 14.85
CA THR A 223 -1.09 -3.37 15.70
C THR A 223 -1.24 -3.93 17.10
N ASP A 224 -2.48 -3.97 17.63
CA ASP A 224 -2.75 -4.57 18.94
C ASP A 224 -3.02 -6.09 18.88
N MET A 225 -3.21 -6.65 17.69
CA MET A 225 -3.39 -8.08 17.46
C MET A 225 -2.05 -8.81 17.28
N PRO A 226 -1.93 -10.09 17.69
CA PRO A 226 -0.88 -10.97 17.21
C PRO A 226 -0.88 -11.08 15.67
N GLU A 227 0.29 -11.31 15.06
CA GLU A 227 0.46 -11.42 13.59
C GLU A 227 -0.59 -12.32 12.92
N LYS A 228 -0.87 -13.49 13.51
CA LYS A 228 -1.84 -14.44 12.97
C LYS A 228 -3.26 -13.88 12.92
N ASP A 229 -3.67 -13.18 13.97
CA ASP A 229 -5.01 -12.60 14.08
C ASP A 229 -5.16 -11.39 13.15
N ALA A 230 -4.14 -10.52 13.11
CA ALA A 230 -4.08 -9.39 12.19
C ALA A 230 -4.11 -9.86 10.72
N SER A 231 -3.37 -10.93 10.38
CA SER A 231 -3.37 -11.52 9.04
C SER A 231 -4.74 -12.11 8.67
N THR A 232 -5.42 -12.74 9.62
CA THR A 232 -6.77 -13.29 9.41
C THR A 232 -7.78 -12.17 9.19
N PHE A 233 -7.72 -11.13 10.02
CA PHE A 233 -8.54 -9.93 9.88
C PHE A 233 -8.36 -9.28 8.51
N PHE A 234 -7.11 -8.99 8.11
CA PHE A 234 -6.85 -8.30 6.84
C PHE A 234 -7.22 -9.17 5.64
N LYS A 235 -7.03 -10.49 5.72
CA LYS A 235 -7.52 -11.42 4.70
C LYS A 235 -9.03 -11.36 4.53
N ASN A 236 -9.78 -11.36 5.62
CA ASN A 236 -11.24 -11.29 5.57
C ASN A 236 -11.71 -9.94 5.04
N TYR A 237 -11.00 -8.85 5.37
CA TYR A 237 -11.26 -7.54 4.80
C TYR A 237 -11.06 -7.51 3.27
N VAL A 238 -9.95 -8.04 2.76
CA VAL A 238 -9.74 -8.10 1.30
C VAL A 238 -10.82 -8.95 0.63
N GLY A 239 -11.25 -10.04 1.28
CA GLY A 239 -12.40 -10.84 0.83
C GLY A 239 -13.71 -10.05 0.83
N TRP A 240 -13.92 -9.18 1.82
CA TRP A 240 -15.07 -8.29 1.91
C TRP A 240 -15.10 -7.28 0.76
N VAL A 241 -13.99 -6.59 0.50
CA VAL A 241 -13.84 -5.65 -0.62
C VAL A 241 -14.15 -6.35 -1.95
N SER A 242 -13.51 -7.51 -2.18
CA SER A 242 -13.74 -8.31 -3.38
C SER A 242 -15.20 -8.75 -3.54
N SER A 243 -15.84 -9.19 -2.45
CA SER A 243 -17.24 -9.63 -2.48
C SER A 243 -18.19 -8.47 -2.79
N CYS A 244 -17.96 -7.29 -2.23
CA CYS A 244 -18.80 -6.12 -2.51
C CYS A 244 -18.66 -5.67 -3.97
N GLN A 245 -17.42 -5.56 -4.47
CA GLN A 245 -17.18 -5.15 -5.87
C GLN A 245 -17.75 -6.15 -6.88
N GLN A 246 -17.61 -7.45 -6.64
CA GLN A 246 -18.10 -8.49 -7.57
C GLN A 246 -19.62 -8.55 -7.63
N ASN A 247 -20.31 -8.31 -6.50
CA ASN A 247 -21.77 -8.42 -6.44
C ASN A 247 -22.50 -7.11 -6.84
N TYR A 248 -21.87 -5.95 -6.67
CA TYR A 248 -22.54 -4.64 -6.76
C TYR A 248 -21.79 -3.59 -7.60
N GLY A 249 -20.65 -3.97 -8.20
CA GLY A 249 -19.83 -3.08 -9.01
C GLY A 249 -18.82 -2.26 -8.19
N SER A 250 -17.87 -1.64 -8.89
CA SER A 250 -16.85 -0.75 -8.29
C SER A 250 -17.20 0.73 -8.40
N GLU A 251 -18.34 1.05 -8.99
CA GLU A 251 -18.80 2.43 -9.22
C GLU A 251 -19.24 3.12 -7.92
N GLN A 252 -19.68 2.35 -6.93
CA GLN A 252 -20.19 2.83 -5.63
C GLN A 252 -19.09 2.90 -4.55
N MET A 253 -17.81 2.84 -4.91
CA MET A 253 -16.72 2.82 -3.93
C MET A 253 -16.60 4.12 -3.11
N ASP A 254 -17.24 5.19 -3.54
CA ASP A 254 -17.40 6.46 -2.82
C ASP A 254 -18.25 6.33 -1.54
N THR A 255 -19.18 5.38 -1.52
CA THR A 255 -20.09 5.07 -0.39
C THR A 255 -19.73 3.76 0.32
N PHE A 256 -18.55 3.20 0.03
CA PHE A 256 -18.15 1.89 0.54
C PHE A 256 -18.03 1.86 2.06
N LEU A 257 -18.71 0.90 2.67
CA LEU A 257 -18.60 0.57 4.09
C LEU A 257 -17.50 -0.47 4.28
N ASP A 258 -16.38 -0.04 4.87
CA ASP A 258 -15.24 -0.92 5.12
C ASP A 258 -15.59 -2.08 6.07
N TYR A 259 -14.72 -3.08 6.14
CA TYR A 259 -14.97 -4.25 6.98
C TYR A 259 -15.00 -3.91 8.48
N SER A 260 -14.42 -2.76 8.88
CA SER A 260 -14.53 -2.30 10.25
C SER A 260 -15.96 -1.83 10.57
N ALA A 261 -16.62 -1.12 9.64
CA ALA A 261 -18.03 -0.75 9.75
C ALA A 261 -18.95 -1.98 9.77
N TYR A 262 -18.66 -2.99 8.94
CA TYR A 262 -19.35 -4.27 8.96
C TYR A 262 -19.27 -4.94 10.34
N LEU A 263 -18.06 -5.11 10.88
CA LEU A 263 -17.87 -5.77 12.17
C LEU A 263 -18.50 -4.99 13.34
N LYS A 264 -18.47 -3.65 13.31
CA LYS A 264 -19.15 -2.82 14.32
C LYS A 264 -20.65 -3.06 14.35
N THR A 265 -21.26 -3.24 13.18
CA THR A 265 -22.67 -3.61 13.05
C THR A 265 -22.93 -5.00 13.63
N GLU A 266 -22.11 -5.99 13.30
CA GLU A 266 -22.25 -7.36 13.83
C GLU A 266 -22.01 -7.45 15.34
N LEU A 267 -21.19 -6.55 15.89
CA LEU A 267 -20.89 -6.45 17.32
C LEU A 267 -21.83 -5.49 18.06
N ASN A 268 -22.80 -4.90 17.36
CA ASN A 268 -23.73 -3.88 17.90
C ASN A 268 -23.01 -2.80 18.71
N THR A 269 -21.98 -2.19 18.12
CA THR A 269 -21.15 -1.19 18.80
C THR A 269 -20.90 0.05 17.94
N THR A 270 -20.77 1.20 18.59
CA THR A 270 -20.24 2.43 17.98
C THR A 270 -18.78 2.69 18.37
N SER A 271 -18.21 1.85 19.25
CA SER A 271 -16.80 1.96 19.64
C SER A 271 -15.88 1.56 18.49
N SER A 272 -14.65 2.10 18.49
CA SER A 272 -13.61 1.62 17.59
C SER A 272 -13.33 0.13 17.85
N LEU A 273 -13.08 -0.64 16.79
CA LEU A 273 -12.79 -2.07 16.95
C LEU A 273 -11.54 -2.29 17.80
N ASN A 274 -10.57 -1.39 17.70
CA ASN A 274 -9.39 -1.42 18.55
C ASN A 274 -9.73 -1.39 20.06
N ARG A 275 -10.63 -0.47 20.47
CA ARG A 275 -11.03 -0.35 21.87
C ARG A 275 -11.80 -1.58 22.32
N LEU A 276 -12.67 -2.10 21.46
CA LEU A 276 -13.44 -3.31 21.76
C LEU A 276 -12.53 -4.54 21.86
N TYR A 277 -11.52 -4.65 20.99
CA TYR A 277 -10.54 -5.74 21.03
C TYR A 277 -9.75 -5.73 22.34
N LYS A 278 -9.29 -4.56 22.80
CA LYS A 278 -8.61 -4.43 24.11
C LYS A 278 -9.48 -4.86 25.29
N ALA A 279 -10.79 -4.60 25.22
CA ALA A 279 -11.73 -4.96 26.27
C ALA A 279 -12.14 -6.45 26.21
N ASN A 280 -12.34 -7.00 25.01
CA ASN A 280 -12.79 -8.36 24.79
C ASN A 280 -12.28 -8.92 23.45
N PRO A 281 -11.02 -9.42 23.41
CA PRO A 281 -10.41 -9.95 22.20
C PRO A 281 -11.22 -11.10 21.60
N ASN A 282 -11.79 -11.96 22.46
CA ASN A 282 -12.56 -13.14 22.05
C ASN A 282 -13.81 -12.76 21.26
N ALA A 283 -14.58 -11.76 21.70
CA ALA A 283 -15.78 -11.32 20.99
C ALA A 283 -15.45 -10.79 19.59
N VAL A 284 -14.39 -9.98 19.48
CA VAL A 284 -13.93 -9.43 18.19
C VAL A 284 -13.43 -10.55 17.27
N MET A 285 -12.61 -11.48 17.78
CA MET A 285 -12.11 -12.61 16.97
C MET A 285 -13.21 -13.58 16.56
N GLN A 286 -14.22 -13.81 17.41
CA GLN A 286 -15.40 -14.59 17.03
C GLN A 286 -16.18 -13.92 15.89
N ALA A 287 -16.30 -12.60 15.89
CA ALA A 287 -16.92 -11.87 14.77
C ALA A 287 -16.09 -11.94 13.49
N ILE A 288 -14.77 -11.76 13.59
CA ILE A 288 -13.83 -11.87 12.45
C ILE A 288 -13.87 -13.27 11.83
N ASN A 289 -13.94 -14.32 12.65
CA ASN A 289 -13.92 -15.70 12.18
C ASN A 289 -15.25 -16.17 11.56
N LYS A 290 -16.33 -15.37 11.66
CA LYS A 290 -17.57 -15.65 10.95
C LYS A 290 -17.45 -15.22 9.49
N THR A 291 -17.98 -16.05 8.59
CA THR A 291 -18.08 -15.69 7.17
C THR A 291 -18.93 -14.44 7.02
N ALA A 292 -18.34 -13.39 6.43
CA ALA A 292 -19.03 -12.14 6.17
C ALA A 292 -20.17 -12.36 5.17
N LYS A 293 -21.32 -11.73 5.43
CA LYS A 293 -22.49 -11.79 4.54
C LYS A 293 -22.61 -10.47 3.79
N ALA A 294 -22.13 -10.43 2.56
CA ALA A 294 -22.26 -9.27 1.69
C ALA A 294 -23.73 -9.08 1.29
N SER A 295 -24.20 -7.84 1.42
CA SER A 295 -25.45 -7.35 0.83
C SER A 295 -25.22 -5.90 0.40
N GLN A 296 -26.01 -5.38 -0.53
CA GLN A 296 -25.81 -4.00 -1.02
C GLN A 296 -25.80 -2.99 0.14
N ALA A 297 -26.79 -3.06 1.02
CA ALA A 297 -26.92 -2.19 2.20
C ALA A 297 -25.84 -2.40 3.28
N ARG A 298 -25.07 -3.49 3.20
CA ARG A 298 -23.92 -3.71 4.09
C ARG A 298 -22.61 -3.26 3.45
N CYS A 299 -22.52 -3.33 2.13
CA CYS A 299 -21.36 -2.92 1.35
C CYS A 299 -21.29 -1.41 1.13
N PHE A 300 -22.44 -0.73 1.04
CA PHE A 300 -22.56 0.68 0.69
C PHE A 300 -23.61 1.37 1.56
N GLY A 301 -23.39 2.63 1.93
CA GLY A 301 -24.25 3.39 2.83
C GLY A 301 -24.21 4.89 2.65
#